data_AF-A0AAU9FNG9-F1
#
_entry.id   AF-A0AAU9FNG9-F1
#
_cell.length_a   1.000
_cell.length_b   1.000
_cell.length_c   1.000
_cell.angle_alpha   90.00
_cell.angle_beta   90.00
_cell.angle_gamma   90.00
#
_symmetry.space_group_name_H-M   'P 1'
#
loop_
_entity.id
_entity.type
_entity.pdbx_description
1 polymer ?
#
loop_
_entity_poly.entity_id
_entity_poly.type
_entity_poly.pdbx_seq_one_letter_code
_entity_poly.pdbx_strand_id
1 'polypeptide(L)'
;MMTEISILRVTCTTLIHIFQDDGDSDTGLGSSRHTNTANFTQAEKRAHHNALERRRRDHIKESFTNLREAVPTLKGEKTPPQASRAQILKRTTECIQTMRKKINDNQKDIDEIKKQNIQLDQQIRAMEGAMNGDGYADLQSEDDVCSDDVEDEDLELPDSSRRNKKMKTFHA
;
A
#
# COMPACT_ATOMS: atom_id res chain seq x y z
N MET A 1 -7.65 5.67 -17.36
CA MET A 1 -6.72 6.44 -16.51
C MET A 1 -7.40 7.33 -15.45
N MET A 2 -8.60 7.89 -15.68
CA MET A 2 -9.25 8.78 -14.68
C MET A 2 -9.89 8.05 -13.47
N THR A 3 -10.16 6.74 -13.58
CA THR A 3 -10.79 5.94 -12.52
C THR A 3 -9.80 5.46 -11.44
N GLU A 4 -8.57 5.12 -11.82
CA GLU A 4 -7.56 4.63 -10.87
C GLU A 4 -6.98 5.75 -9.99
N ILE A 5 -6.80 6.95 -10.56
CA ILE A 5 -6.40 8.15 -9.80
C ILE A 5 -7.49 8.52 -8.78
N SER A 6 -8.76 8.31 -9.12
CA SER A 6 -9.89 8.59 -8.23
C SER A 6 -9.96 7.61 -7.05
N ILE A 7 -9.72 6.32 -7.28
CA ILE A 7 -9.69 5.30 -6.22
C ILE A 7 -8.49 5.51 -5.29
N LEU A 8 -7.31 5.84 -5.83
CA LEU A 8 -6.13 6.13 -5.03
C LEU A 8 -6.28 7.44 -4.23
N ARG A 9 -6.94 8.46 -4.80
CA ARG A 9 -7.29 9.68 -4.05
C ARG A 9 -8.33 9.44 -2.97
N VAL A 10 -9.38 8.65 -3.23
CA VAL A 10 -10.42 8.36 -2.23
C VAL A 10 -9.82 7.55 -1.06
N THR A 11 -9.05 6.49 -1.36
CA THR A 11 -8.39 5.67 -0.32
C THR A 11 -7.32 6.45 0.45
N CYS A 12 -6.52 7.29 -0.21
CA CYS A 12 -5.52 8.13 0.46
C CYS A 12 -6.18 9.22 1.32
N THR A 13 -7.30 9.82 0.88
CA THR A 13 -8.07 10.80 1.66
C THR A 13 -8.73 10.14 2.88
N THR A 14 -9.28 8.93 2.75
CA THR A 14 -9.85 8.18 3.89
C THR A 14 -8.78 7.72 4.87
N LEU A 15 -7.59 7.30 4.41
CA LEU A 15 -6.45 6.97 5.28
C LEU A 15 -5.91 8.21 5.99
N ILE A 16 -5.80 9.35 5.30
CA ILE A 16 -5.42 10.63 5.91
C ILE A 16 -6.43 11.04 6.98
N HIS A 17 -7.75 10.90 6.75
CA HIS A 17 -8.76 11.19 7.78
C HIS A 17 -8.66 10.29 9.02
N ILE A 18 -8.26 9.01 8.88
CA ILE A 18 -8.04 8.10 10.01
C ILE A 18 -6.78 8.49 10.82
N PHE A 19 -5.77 9.06 10.17
CA PHE A 19 -4.55 9.57 10.84
C PHE A 19 -4.65 11.03 11.30
N GLN A 20 -5.68 11.77 10.87
CA GLN A 20 -5.83 13.22 11.12
C GLN A 20 -6.79 13.56 12.27
N ASP A 21 -7.51 12.59 12.83
CA ASP A 21 -8.50 12.84 13.90
C ASP A 21 -7.93 12.92 15.32
N ASP A 22 -6.62 12.73 15.52
CA ASP A 22 -5.95 12.99 16.82
C ASP A 22 -5.17 14.31 16.84
N GLY A 23 -5.37 15.16 15.83
CA GLY A 23 -4.78 16.49 15.73
C GLY A 23 -5.72 17.60 16.19
N ASP A 24 -6.20 17.58 17.43
CA ASP A 24 -6.77 18.79 18.03
C ASP A 24 -5.63 19.79 18.34
N SER A 25 -5.24 20.50 17.29
CA SER A 25 -4.52 21.76 17.40
C SER A 25 -5.23 22.77 16.51
N ASP A 26 -6.47 23.10 16.92
CA ASP A 26 -7.08 24.37 16.56
C ASP A 26 -6.21 25.51 17.12
N THR A 27 -5.39 26.08 16.25
CA THR A 27 -4.95 27.48 16.39
C THR A 27 -5.28 28.21 15.11
N GLY A 28 -6.59 28.29 14.84
CA GLY A 28 -7.18 29.12 13.80
C GLY A 28 -8.43 29.83 14.33
N LEU A 29 -8.27 30.62 15.41
CA LEU A 29 -9.25 31.60 15.89
C LEU A 29 -10.54 31.00 16.51
N GLY A 30 -10.45 30.57 17.77
CA GLY A 30 -11.60 30.57 18.69
C GLY A 30 -11.92 29.22 19.32
N SER A 31 -11.74 29.14 20.64
CA SER A 31 -12.07 28.00 21.53
C SER A 31 -10.96 27.00 21.85
N SER A 32 -9.73 27.47 22.08
CA SER A 32 -8.67 26.62 22.61
C SER A 32 -8.76 26.49 24.15
N ARG A 33 -9.59 25.57 24.63
CA ARG A 33 -9.44 24.96 25.96
C ARG A 33 -8.27 23.97 25.93
N HIS A 34 -7.07 24.47 25.61
CA HIS A 34 -5.83 23.72 25.76
C HIS A 34 -5.64 23.49 27.26
N THR A 35 -5.62 22.23 27.69
CA THR A 35 -5.43 21.87 29.10
C THR A 35 -4.11 22.46 29.58
N ASN A 36 -4.20 23.52 30.37
CA ASN A 36 -3.06 24.31 30.81
C ASN A 36 -2.21 23.47 31.78
N THR A 37 -1.30 22.66 31.23
CA THR A 37 -0.37 21.82 31.99
C THR A 37 0.71 22.62 32.72
N ALA A 38 0.74 23.95 32.54
CA ALA A 38 1.68 24.84 33.21
C ALA A 38 1.53 24.84 34.74
N ASN A 39 0.33 24.55 35.26
CA ASN A 39 0.04 24.54 36.69
C ASN A 39 0.06 23.16 37.34
N PHE A 40 0.44 22.11 36.61
CA PHE A 40 0.47 20.75 37.16
C PHE A 40 1.69 20.56 38.06
N THR A 41 1.46 19.98 39.24
CA THR A 41 2.52 19.46 40.09
C THR A 41 3.35 18.42 39.34
N GLN A 42 4.60 18.23 39.75
CA GLN A 42 5.49 17.23 39.15
C GLN A 42 4.89 15.81 39.15
N ALA A 43 4.04 15.50 40.14
CA ALA A 43 3.32 14.23 40.24
C ALA A 43 2.20 14.14 39.19
N GLU A 44 1.40 15.18 39.02
CA GLU A 44 0.32 15.19 38.03
C GLU A 44 0.85 15.17 36.59
N LYS A 45 1.99 15.84 36.31
CA LYS A 45 2.67 15.74 35.00
C LYS A 45 3.07 14.30 34.67
N ARG A 46 3.59 13.56 35.66
CA ARG A 46 3.94 12.13 35.50
C ARG A 46 2.70 11.26 35.29
N ALA A 47 1.63 11.51 36.04
CA ALA A 47 0.37 10.79 35.90
C ALA A 47 -0.26 11.01 34.51
N HIS A 48 -0.30 12.26 34.04
CA HIS A 48 -0.81 12.61 32.71
C HIS A 48 0.01 11.94 31.59
N HIS A 49 1.34 11.98 31.68
CA HIS A 49 2.20 11.29 30.72
C HIS A 49 1.95 9.77 30.70
N ASN A 50 1.81 9.14 31.88
CA ASN A 50 1.48 7.71 31.98
C ASN A 50 0.11 7.36 31.37
N ALA A 51 -0.87 8.24 31.54
CA ALA A 51 -2.21 8.08 30.96
C ALA A 51 -2.15 8.17 29.42
N LEU A 52 -1.44 9.16 28.89
CA LEU A 52 -1.27 9.34 27.45
C LEU A 52 -0.56 8.15 26.81
N GLU A 53 0.52 7.66 27.42
CA GLU A 53 1.23 6.48 26.92
C GLU A 53 0.37 5.20 27.01
N ARG A 54 -0.53 5.09 28.00
CA ARG A 54 -1.51 3.98 28.04
C ARG A 54 -2.43 4.04 26.82
N ARG A 55 -3.01 5.21 26.53
CA ARG A 55 -3.84 5.41 25.34
C ARG A 55 -3.08 5.06 24.06
N ARG A 56 -1.85 5.55 23.91
CA ARG A 56 -0.99 5.24 22.75
C ARG A 56 -0.76 3.73 22.58
N ARG A 57 -0.48 3.01 23.68
CA ARG A 57 -0.29 1.55 23.63
C ARG A 57 -1.56 0.80 23.27
N ASP A 58 -2.72 1.27 23.70
CA ASP A 58 -4.00 0.66 23.38
C ASP A 58 -4.36 0.88 21.91
N HIS A 59 -4.12 2.07 21.35
CA HIS A 59 -4.26 2.32 19.91
C HIS A 59 -3.33 1.40 19.09
N ILE A 60 -2.05 1.29 19.45
CA ILE A 60 -1.13 0.38 18.75
C ILE A 60 -1.62 -1.08 18.83
N LYS A 61 -2.14 -1.49 19.99
CA LYS A 61 -2.67 -2.84 20.17
C LYS A 61 -3.84 -3.09 19.21
N GLU A 62 -4.75 -2.14 19.07
CA GLU A 62 -5.84 -2.19 18.10
C GLU A 62 -5.34 -2.25 16.66
N SER A 63 -4.35 -1.43 16.29
CA SER A 63 -3.75 -1.48 14.94
C SER A 63 -3.17 -2.88 14.62
N PHE A 64 -2.55 -3.56 15.61
CA PHE A 64 -2.06 -4.93 15.43
C PHE A 64 -3.20 -5.95 15.28
N THR A 65 -4.34 -5.75 15.95
CA THR A 65 -5.55 -6.56 15.76
C THR A 65 -6.10 -6.39 14.34
N ASN A 66 -6.28 -5.14 13.90
CA ASN A 66 -6.78 -4.82 12.56
C ASN A 66 -5.85 -5.37 11.47
N LEU A 67 -4.53 -5.21 11.65
CA LEU A 67 -3.54 -5.74 10.72
C LEU A 67 -3.61 -7.27 10.62
N ARG A 68 -3.82 -7.96 11.74
CA ARG A 68 -3.96 -9.43 11.76
C ARG A 68 -5.19 -9.88 10.98
N GLU A 69 -6.31 -9.20 11.14
CA GLU A 69 -7.57 -9.54 10.46
C GLU A 69 -7.51 -9.25 8.95
N ALA A 70 -6.77 -8.22 8.55
CA ALA A 70 -6.57 -7.85 7.15
C ALA A 70 -5.65 -8.80 6.38
N VAL A 71 -4.74 -9.50 7.06
CA VAL A 71 -3.76 -10.39 6.42
C VAL A 71 -4.34 -11.81 6.28
N PRO A 72 -4.61 -12.31 5.06
CA PRO A 72 -5.29 -13.60 4.85
C PRO A 72 -4.55 -14.79 5.47
N THR A 73 -3.22 -14.76 5.49
CA THR A 73 -2.38 -15.82 6.08
C THR A 73 -2.46 -15.87 7.62
N LEU A 74 -2.94 -14.80 8.26
CA LEU A 74 -3.12 -14.67 9.71
C LEU A 74 -4.57 -14.84 10.16
N LYS A 75 -5.53 -14.83 9.22
CA LYS A 75 -6.96 -15.06 9.47
C LYS A 75 -7.33 -16.55 9.57
N GLY A 76 -6.41 -17.45 9.15
CA GLY A 76 -6.63 -18.90 9.13
C GLY A 76 -6.46 -19.59 10.49
N GLU A 77 -7.24 -20.65 10.69
CA GLU A 77 -7.41 -21.50 11.89
C GLU A 77 -6.12 -22.06 12.52
N LYS A 78 -5.01 -22.06 11.78
CA LYS A 78 -3.71 -22.57 12.25
C LYS A 78 -2.84 -21.51 12.95
N THR A 79 -3.26 -20.24 12.96
CA THR A 79 -2.54 -19.22 13.73
C THR A 79 -3.16 -19.09 15.11
N PRO A 80 -2.42 -19.39 16.19
CA PRO A 80 -2.98 -19.34 17.53
C PRO A 80 -3.60 -17.96 17.79
N PRO A 81 -4.63 -17.83 18.64
CA PRO A 81 -5.26 -16.55 18.99
C PRO A 81 -4.28 -15.50 19.52
N GLN A 82 -3.00 -15.87 19.73
CA GLN A 82 -1.91 -15.04 20.19
C GLN A 82 -0.75 -14.98 19.19
N ALA A 83 -1.02 -14.77 17.90
CA ALA A 83 0.05 -14.47 16.94
C ALA A 83 0.90 -13.30 17.49
N SER A 84 2.19 -13.54 17.70
CA SER A 84 3.07 -12.53 18.30
C SER A 84 3.21 -11.31 17.38
N ARG A 85 3.48 -10.12 17.94
CA ARG A 85 3.65 -8.89 17.15
C ARG A 85 4.68 -9.06 16.02
N ALA A 86 5.80 -9.72 16.31
CA ALA A 86 6.83 -10.00 15.32
C ALA A 86 6.32 -10.92 14.20
N GLN A 87 5.52 -11.94 14.52
CA GLN A 87 4.90 -12.80 13.51
C GLN A 87 3.87 -12.04 12.68
N ILE A 88 3.08 -11.15 13.28
CA ILE A 88 2.13 -10.32 12.53
C ILE A 88 2.89 -9.52 11.47
N LEU A 89 3.94 -8.79 11.88
CA LEU A 89 4.77 -8.01 10.94
C LEU A 89 5.38 -8.88 9.84
N LYS A 90 5.99 -10.02 10.21
CA LYS A 90 6.62 -10.93 9.26
C LYS A 90 5.62 -11.45 8.21
N ARG A 91 4.44 -11.90 8.65
CA ARG A 91 3.40 -12.43 7.76
C ARG A 91 2.79 -11.33 6.89
N THR A 92 2.61 -10.12 7.41
CA THR A 92 2.20 -8.96 6.62
C THR A 92 3.19 -8.70 5.48
N THR A 93 4.49 -8.69 5.77
CA THR A 93 5.52 -8.49 4.74
C THR A 93 5.50 -9.58 3.68
N GLU A 94 5.42 -10.85 4.09
CA GLU A 94 5.28 -12.01 3.18
C GLU A 94 4.03 -11.89 2.29
N CYS A 95 2.90 -11.48 2.88
CA CYS A 95 1.64 -11.30 2.17
C CYS A 95 1.72 -10.19 1.12
N ILE A 96 2.30 -9.03 1.46
CA ILE A 96 2.50 -7.92 0.52
C ILE A 96 3.39 -8.36 -0.65
N GLN A 97 4.49 -9.04 -0.37
CA GLN A 97 5.39 -9.56 -1.41
C GLN A 97 4.67 -10.53 -2.35
N THR A 98 3.91 -11.47 -1.78
CA THR A 98 3.13 -12.44 -2.55
C THR A 98 2.07 -11.76 -3.41
N MET A 99 1.34 -10.80 -2.85
CA MET A 99 0.30 -10.05 -3.58
C MET A 99 0.89 -9.21 -4.70
N ARG A 100 2.03 -8.55 -4.49
CA ARG A 100 2.76 -7.81 -5.55
C ARG A 100 3.18 -8.72 -6.69
N LYS A 101 3.77 -9.87 -6.37
CA LYS A 101 4.14 -10.86 -7.38
C LYS A 101 2.92 -11.33 -8.17
N LYS A 102 1.82 -11.65 -7.48
CA LYS A 102 0.58 -12.08 -8.12
C LYS A 102 -0.03 -11.01 -9.03
N ILE A 103 0.04 -9.73 -8.65
CA ILE A 103 -0.40 -8.63 -9.51
C ILE A 103 0.44 -8.58 -10.78
N ASN A 104 1.77 -8.71 -10.67
CA ASN A 104 2.66 -8.70 -11.84
C ASN A 104 2.43 -9.91 -12.76
N ASP A 105 2.28 -11.11 -12.19
CA ASP A 105 2.00 -12.32 -12.97
C ASP A 105 0.65 -12.21 -13.69
N ASN A 106 -0.40 -11.76 -12.99
CA ASN A 106 -1.70 -11.50 -13.60
C ASN A 106 -1.63 -10.43 -14.71
N GLN A 107 -0.79 -9.40 -14.54
CA GLN A 107 -0.63 -8.36 -15.56
C GLN A 107 0.02 -8.93 -16.83
N LYS A 108 1.02 -9.80 -16.69
CA LYS A 108 1.62 -10.52 -17.82
C LYS A 108 0.59 -11.39 -18.53
N ASP A 109 -0.22 -12.12 -17.78
CA ASP A 109 -1.30 -12.95 -18.34
C ASP A 109 -2.30 -12.11 -19.12
N ILE A 110 -2.69 -10.93 -18.58
CA ILE A 110 -3.57 -9.97 -19.27
C ILE A 110 -2.96 -9.55 -20.60
N ASP A 111 -1.67 -9.20 -20.63
CA ASP A 111 -1.02 -8.69 -21.84
C ASP A 111 -0.79 -9.80 -22.88
N GLU A 112 -0.51 -11.03 -22.44
CA GLU A 112 -0.48 -12.19 -23.31
C GLU A 112 -1.85 -12.46 -23.95
N ILE A 113 -2.92 -12.46 -23.15
CA ILE A 113 -4.30 -12.67 -23.64
C ILE A 113 -4.69 -11.56 -24.63
N LYS A 114 -4.33 -10.30 -24.37
CA LYS A 114 -4.57 -9.20 -25.33
C LYS A 114 -3.86 -9.44 -26.65
N LYS A 115 -2.60 -9.87 -26.62
CA LYS A 115 -1.84 -10.20 -27.84
C LYS A 115 -2.49 -11.35 -28.61
N GLN A 116 -2.94 -12.39 -27.91
CA GLN A 116 -3.66 -13.50 -28.52
C GLN A 116 -4.97 -13.05 -29.16
N ASN A 117 -5.74 -12.18 -28.49
CA ASN A 117 -6.97 -11.61 -29.06
C ASN A 117 -6.70 -10.81 -30.33
N ILE A 118 -5.66 -9.97 -30.35
CA ILE A 118 -5.27 -9.22 -31.55
C ILE A 118 -4.93 -10.17 -32.71
N GLN A 119 -4.19 -11.24 -32.44
CA GLN A 119 -3.83 -12.23 -33.46
C GLN A 119 -5.06 -12.96 -34.00
N LEU A 120 -6.00 -13.34 -33.14
CA LEU A 120 -7.25 -13.97 -33.54
C LEU A 120 -8.12 -13.01 -34.36
N ASP A 121 -8.25 -11.75 -33.95
CA ASP A 121 -8.98 -10.73 -34.71
C ASP A 121 -8.36 -10.45 -36.09
N GLN A 122 -7.04 -10.51 -36.20
CA GLN A 122 -6.34 -10.41 -37.49
C GLN A 122 -6.63 -11.63 -38.38
N GLN A 123 -6.63 -12.83 -37.80
CA GLN A 123 -6.98 -14.06 -38.53
C GLN A 123 -8.43 -14.05 -39.00
N ILE A 124 -9.36 -13.63 -38.15
CA ILE A 124 -10.78 -13.49 -38.49
C ILE A 124 -10.92 -12.51 -39.67
N ARG A 125 -10.32 -11.31 -39.59
CA ARG A 125 -10.35 -10.34 -40.69
C ARG A 125 -9.74 -10.87 -41.99
N ALA A 126 -8.63 -11.61 -41.91
CA ALA A 126 -8.00 -12.20 -43.09
C ALA A 126 -8.89 -13.27 -43.74
N MET A 127 -9.55 -14.10 -42.94
CA MET A 127 -10.50 -15.11 -43.42
C MET A 127 -11.79 -14.48 -43.96
N GLU A 128 -12.34 -13.47 -43.29
CA GLU A 128 -13.49 -12.70 -43.76
C GLU A 128 -13.18 -11.97 -45.07
N GLY A 129 -11.99 -11.39 -45.21
CA GLY A 129 -11.53 -10.77 -46.46
C GLY A 129 -11.28 -11.77 -47.59
N ALA A 130 -10.87 -13.00 -47.27
CA ALA A 130 -10.71 -14.08 -48.24
C ALA A 130 -12.05 -14.74 -48.64
N MET A 131 -13.05 -14.72 -47.75
CA MET A 131 -14.39 -15.25 -48.01
C MET A 131 -15.33 -14.22 -48.66
N ASN A 132 -15.15 -12.92 -48.39
CA ASN A 132 -15.94 -11.82 -48.96
C ASN A 132 -15.27 -11.19 -50.18
N GLY A 133 -14.92 -12.02 -51.17
CA GLY A 133 -14.40 -11.58 -52.46
C GLY A 133 -15.39 -10.78 -53.33
N ASP A 134 -16.42 -10.15 -52.76
CA ASP A 134 -17.22 -9.15 -53.46
C ASP A 134 -17.93 -8.19 -52.47
N GLY A 135 -17.53 -6.92 -52.50
CA GLY A 135 -18.30 -5.78 -51.98
C GLY A 135 -18.29 -5.53 -50.47
N TYR A 136 -17.40 -4.64 -50.01
CA TYR A 136 -17.77 -3.29 -49.56
C TYR A 136 -16.48 -2.56 -49.09
N ALA A 137 -16.10 -1.51 -49.80
CA ALA A 137 -15.18 -0.50 -49.30
C ALA A 137 -15.86 0.34 -48.20
N ASP A 138 -15.10 1.19 -47.50
CA ASP A 138 -15.54 2.26 -46.57
C ASP A 138 -15.57 1.80 -45.08
N LEU A 139 -14.82 2.32 -44.09
CA LEU A 139 -14.05 3.56 -43.83
C LEU A 139 -12.90 3.19 -42.86
N GLN A 140 -11.62 3.57 -43.05
CA GLN A 140 -11.00 4.83 -42.57
C GLN A 140 -11.48 5.24 -41.14
N SER A 141 -10.67 5.45 -40.09
CA SER A 141 -9.29 5.94 -40.05
C SER A 141 -8.80 6.14 -38.57
N GLU A 142 -7.51 5.85 -38.33
CA GLU A 142 -6.47 6.56 -37.50
C GLU A 142 -6.38 6.44 -35.95
N ASP A 143 -5.11 6.26 -35.55
CA ASP A 143 -4.41 6.59 -34.30
C ASP A 143 -4.73 5.77 -33.02
N ASP A 144 -3.78 5.20 -32.28
CA ASP A 144 -2.42 5.64 -31.96
C ASP A 144 -1.55 4.43 -31.55
N VAL A 145 -0.33 4.37 -32.09
CA VAL A 145 0.68 3.36 -31.74
C VAL A 145 1.70 4.07 -30.86
N CYS A 146 1.54 4.01 -29.54
CA CYS A 146 2.59 4.44 -28.62
C CYS A 146 3.32 3.21 -28.05
N SER A 147 4.49 2.96 -28.63
CA SER A 147 5.54 2.10 -28.07
C SER A 147 6.11 2.82 -26.85
N ASP A 148 5.77 2.38 -25.64
CA ASP A 148 6.54 2.73 -24.44
C ASP A 148 7.41 1.53 -24.09
N ASP A 149 8.62 1.52 -24.65
CA ASP A 149 9.74 0.77 -24.11
C ASP A 149 10.11 1.40 -22.76
N VAL A 150 9.65 0.78 -21.68
CA VAL A 150 10.20 1.05 -20.35
C VAL A 150 11.36 0.10 -20.12
N GLU A 151 12.57 0.62 -20.34
CA GLU A 151 13.80 0.03 -19.79
C GLU A 151 13.68 0.04 -18.25
N ASP A 152 13.54 -1.15 -17.66
CA ASP A 152 13.64 -1.33 -16.21
C ASP A 152 15.10 -1.05 -15.79
N GLU A 153 15.37 0.14 -15.24
CA GLU A 153 16.59 0.39 -14.49
C GLU A 153 16.65 -0.53 -13.26
N ASP A 154 17.62 -1.44 -13.30
CA ASP A 154 18.04 -2.31 -12.21
C ASP A 154 18.54 -1.46 -11.02
N LEU A 155 17.63 -1.15 -10.10
CA LEU A 155 17.98 -0.49 -8.84
C LEU A 155 18.63 -1.51 -7.88
N GLU A 156 19.92 -1.74 -8.07
CA GLU A 156 20.79 -2.36 -7.05
C GLU A 156 20.72 -1.53 -5.75
N LEU A 157 20.17 -2.13 -4.69
CA LEU A 157 20.24 -1.58 -3.34
C LEU A 157 21.65 -1.78 -2.77
N PRO A 158 22.34 -0.73 -2.27
CA PRO A 158 23.63 -0.91 -1.64
C PRO A 158 23.50 -1.59 -0.26
N ASP A 159 24.25 -2.68 -0.12
CA ASP A 159 24.48 -3.44 1.11
C ASP A 159 24.87 -2.53 2.27
N SER A 160 23.99 -2.45 3.27
CA SER A 160 24.24 -1.72 4.52
C SER A 160 24.91 -2.59 5.59
N SER A 161 25.67 -3.61 5.20
CA SER A 161 26.66 -4.25 6.08
C SER A 161 27.87 -3.34 6.24
N ARG A 162 27.85 -2.49 7.29
CA ARG A 162 28.99 -2.19 8.18
C ARG A 162 28.70 -0.96 9.05
N ARG A 163 28.41 -1.20 10.34
CA ARG A 163 29.04 -0.47 11.47
C ARG A 163 28.57 -1.04 12.82
N ASN A 164 29.18 -2.13 13.26
CA ASN A 164 29.17 -2.49 14.68
C ASN A 164 30.23 -1.63 15.39
N LYS A 165 29.81 -0.55 16.06
CA LYS A 165 30.70 0.20 16.95
C LYS A 165 30.49 -0.32 18.38
N LYS A 166 31.35 -1.24 18.82
CA LYS A 166 31.43 -1.65 20.24
C LYS A 166 31.76 -0.41 21.08
N MET A 167 30.95 -0.14 22.10
CA MET A 167 31.29 0.83 23.15
C MET A 167 32.37 0.24 24.06
N LYS A 168 33.38 1.05 24.38
CA LYS A 168 34.35 0.76 25.45
C LYS A 168 33.70 1.14 26.79
N THR A 169 33.58 0.18 27.69
CA THR A 169 33.34 0.40 29.11
C THR A 169 34.57 1.02 29.74
N PHE A 170 34.42 2.20 30.34
CA PHE A 170 35.38 2.73 31.30
C PHE A 170 34.87 2.40 32.70
N HIS A 171 35.70 1.67 33.46
CA HIS A 171 35.60 1.62 34.91
C HIS A 171 36.34 2.83 35.48
N ALA A 172 35.69 3.53 36.39
CA ALA A 172 36.30 4.28 37.47
C ALA A 172 35.36 4.15 38.68
#